data_AF-A0A938IA52-F1
#
_entry.id   AF-A0A938IA52-F1
#
_cell.length_a   1.000
_cell.length_b   1.000
_cell.length_c   1.000
_cell.angle_alpha   90.00
_cell.angle_beta   90.00
_cell.angle_gamma   90.00
#
_symmetry.space_group_name_H-M   'P 1'
#
loop_
_entity.id
_entity.type
_entity.pdbx_description
1 polymer ?
#
loop_
_entity_poly.entity_id
_entity_poly.type
_entity_poly.pdbx_seq_one_letter_code
_entity_poly.pdbx_strand_id
1 'polypeptide(L)'
;MYFEFACASCQKKLKVREDHVGQKVRCPYCHHTQLVQAPESPAETEENPFSFLNEPSESSASSTSSSPTGAAAGTSPAGSTKTPAGAVAAKQKPKAVAKTKQAASARKQDEVTSGTDVSATTTGIIGFAAFVVIYAALYPFRGSFLGALLWERGWVQFAETFLAAWAVAILVFKFRKLSAQKDSMLFDLLPMSISRDITPDSADKFVQNIRELPVRPSESFLVNRVLRGLEHFRILRDSSEVVGRVGSQSDIDANEVDSSYTLLKVLVWAIPILGFIGTVQGIGMAVGSFAATMQAANDMSALKESFNEVTGGLATAFDTTLLALLLSMLIMFPMSSLQKAEQDLLNWVDEYCNENLFKRLKGESSGAAESGVDSKALQTAIDAAMANHHAELRTWTKKLETIGETLTQHVAKGWAKLEEQSHSRQSQTMKQLQQSADAINEVAARLKVVADKQSESLGQFGDRAAKAQDDLADALKQNAAALRQSTDSAQQHLGTVEQGIASLNQVLTDLGGKQIVIEQSPPKDPPRRRWFFGK
;
A
#
# COMPACT_ATOMS: atom_id res chain seq x y z
N MET A 1 -10.12 -24.99 28.84
CA MET A 1 -10.90 -26.18 28.41
C MET A 1 -12.20 -25.75 27.73
N TYR A 2 -12.94 -26.68 27.11
CA TYR A 2 -14.29 -26.44 26.58
C TYR A 2 -15.33 -27.06 27.52
N PHE A 3 -16.46 -26.37 27.75
CA PHE A 3 -17.58 -26.93 28.51
C PHE A 3 -18.91 -26.74 27.75
N GLU A 4 -19.89 -27.56 28.10
CA GLU A 4 -21.23 -27.55 27.51
C GLU A 4 -22.19 -26.72 28.35
N PHE A 5 -23.05 -25.94 27.70
CA PHE A 5 -24.17 -25.24 28.35
C PHE A 5 -25.38 -25.19 27.40
N ALA A 6 -26.58 -25.07 27.96
CA ALA A 6 -27.82 -25.06 27.18
C ALA A 6 -28.25 -23.63 26.81
N CYS A 7 -28.79 -23.44 25.61
CA CYS A 7 -29.40 -22.17 25.24
C CYS A 7 -30.71 -21.94 26.02
N ALA A 8 -30.85 -20.79 26.69
CA ALA A 8 -32.04 -20.45 27.48
C ALA A 8 -33.34 -20.38 26.66
N SER A 9 -33.23 -20.09 25.36
CA SER A 9 -34.39 -19.95 24.46
C SER A 9 -34.73 -21.23 23.70
N CYS A 10 -33.74 -21.98 23.21
CA CYS A 10 -33.99 -23.15 22.36
C CYS A 10 -33.56 -24.49 22.98
N GLN A 11 -33.01 -24.48 24.20
CA GLN A 11 -32.56 -25.66 24.96
C GLN A 11 -31.52 -26.54 24.25
N LYS A 12 -30.97 -26.10 23.11
CA LYS A 12 -29.90 -26.81 22.40
C LYS A 12 -28.56 -26.61 23.11
N LYS A 13 -27.76 -27.68 23.14
CA LYS A 13 -26.42 -27.68 23.72
C LYS A 13 -25.45 -26.89 22.84
N LEU A 14 -24.65 -26.04 23.48
CA LEU A 14 -23.60 -25.24 22.88
C LEU A 14 -22.29 -25.54 23.60
N LYS A 15 -21.18 -25.54 22.86
CA LYS A 15 -19.84 -25.81 23.41
C LYS A 15 -18.99 -24.55 23.30
N VAL A 16 -18.48 -24.06 24.43
CA VAL A 16 -17.76 -22.79 24.51
C VAL A 16 -16.50 -22.95 25.36
N ARG A 17 -15.46 -22.18 25.06
CA ARG A 17 -14.21 -22.15 25.83
C ARG A 17 -14.38 -21.42 27.16
N GLU A 18 -13.65 -21.85 28.19
CA GLU A 18 -13.62 -21.21 29.52
C GLU A 18 -13.33 -19.71 29.48
N ASP A 19 -12.54 -19.23 28.52
CA ASP A 19 -12.21 -17.80 28.35
C ASP A 19 -13.42 -16.92 27.98
N HIS A 20 -14.53 -17.53 27.56
CA HIS A 20 -15.78 -16.83 27.26
C HIS A 20 -16.77 -16.81 28.43
N VAL A 21 -16.41 -17.37 29.59
CA VAL A 21 -17.19 -17.22 30.83
C VAL A 21 -17.35 -15.74 31.16
N GLY A 22 -18.60 -15.31 31.38
CA GLY A 22 -18.93 -13.90 31.61
C GLY A 22 -19.13 -13.06 30.34
N GLN A 23 -18.90 -13.59 29.14
CA GLN A 23 -19.14 -12.90 27.87
C GLN A 23 -20.54 -13.21 27.30
N LYS A 24 -21.09 -12.26 26.52
CA LYS A 24 -22.35 -12.46 25.77
C LYS A 24 -22.07 -13.24 24.50
N VAL A 25 -22.70 -14.39 24.34
CA VAL A 25 -22.63 -15.20 23.13
C VAL A 25 -24.00 -15.30 22.48
N ARG A 26 -24.04 -15.35 21.14
CA ARG A 26 -25.26 -15.49 20.38
C ARG A 26 -25.47 -16.95 20.01
N CYS A 27 -26.62 -17.51 20.36
CA CYS A 27 -26.95 -18.88 19.98
C CYS A 27 -27.06 -18.99 18.46
N PRO A 28 -26.31 -19.88 17.79
CA PRO A 28 -26.35 -20.00 16.33
C PRO A 28 -27.62 -20.71 15.82
N TYR A 29 -28.40 -21.37 16.69
CA TYR A 29 -29.66 -22.03 16.31
C TYR A 29 -30.88 -21.11 16.32
N CYS A 30 -31.00 -20.22 17.31
CA CYS A 30 -32.18 -19.35 17.47
C CYS A 30 -31.83 -17.86 17.52
N HIS A 31 -30.55 -17.50 17.36
CA HIS A 31 -30.04 -16.13 17.39
C HIS A 31 -30.25 -15.35 18.70
N HIS A 32 -30.70 -16.03 19.77
CA HIS A 32 -30.84 -15.45 21.10
C HIS A 32 -29.48 -15.20 21.75
N THR A 33 -29.28 -14.01 22.31
CA THR A 33 -28.03 -13.63 22.99
C THR A 33 -28.15 -13.95 24.48
N GLN A 34 -27.23 -14.76 25.00
CA GLN A 34 -27.18 -15.12 26.42
C GLN A 34 -25.76 -14.98 26.97
N LEU A 35 -25.65 -14.77 28.29
CA LEU A 35 -24.38 -14.68 28.97
C LEU A 35 -23.90 -16.10 29.32
N VAL A 36 -22.63 -16.39 29.04
CA VAL A 36 -22.04 -17.69 29.38
C VAL A 36 -21.78 -17.73 30.88
N GLN A 37 -22.52 -18.57 31.60
CA GLN A 37 -22.29 -18.83 33.02
C GLN A 37 -21.27 -19.96 33.16
N ALA A 38 -20.35 -19.85 34.12
CA ALA A 38 -19.47 -20.95 34.48
C ALA A 38 -20.33 -22.15 34.94
N PRO A 39 -19.92 -23.40 34.67
CA PRO A 39 -20.56 -24.53 35.32
C PRO A 39 -20.43 -24.34 36.84
N GLU A 40 -21.55 -24.31 37.56
CA GLU A 40 -21.55 -24.42 39.02
C GLU A 40 -20.86 -25.75 39.35
N SER A 41 -19.67 -25.67 39.95
CA SER A 41 -19.10 -26.82 40.64
C SER A 41 -20.17 -27.32 41.62
N PRO A 42 -20.51 -28.63 41.65
CA PRO A 42 -21.29 -29.13 42.77
C PRO A 42 -20.53 -28.74 44.03
N ALA A 43 -21.26 -28.13 44.97
CA ALA A 43 -20.72 -27.69 46.25
C ALA A 43 -19.83 -28.79 46.83
N GLU A 44 -18.57 -28.45 47.07
CA GLU A 44 -17.67 -29.25 47.89
C GLU A 44 -18.42 -29.53 49.19
N THR A 45 -18.91 -30.76 49.32
CA THR A 45 -19.33 -31.25 50.62
C THR A 45 -18.03 -31.45 51.35
N GLU A 46 -17.70 -30.55 52.28
CA GLU A 46 -16.61 -30.71 53.23
C GLU A 46 -16.79 -32.07 53.94
N GLU A 47 -16.16 -33.12 53.41
CA GLU A 47 -16.02 -34.39 54.10
C GLU A 47 -15.06 -34.16 55.27
N ASN A 48 -15.64 -33.99 56.45
CA ASN A 48 -14.93 -34.01 57.73
C ASN A 48 -14.08 -35.29 57.83
N PRO A 49 -12.74 -35.20 57.97
CA PRO A 49 -11.83 -36.35 57.99
C PRO A 49 -11.89 -37.20 59.29
N PHE A 50 -12.95 -37.08 60.09
CA PHE A 50 -13.10 -37.72 61.40
C PHE A 50 -14.39 -38.53 61.58
N SER A 51 -15.06 -38.91 60.48
CA SER A 51 -16.27 -39.75 60.54
C SER A 51 -16.04 -41.20 60.99
N PHE A 52 -14.77 -41.63 61.14
CA PHE A 52 -14.39 -42.98 61.59
C PHE A 52 -14.61 -43.25 63.10
N LEU A 53 -15.08 -42.27 63.88
CA LEU A 53 -15.26 -42.41 65.34
C LEU A 53 -16.65 -42.87 65.78
N ASN A 54 -17.59 -43.14 64.87
CA ASN A 54 -18.92 -43.62 65.24
C ASN A 54 -19.30 -44.88 64.45
N GLU A 55 -18.81 -46.03 64.90
CA GLU A 55 -19.53 -47.29 64.79
C GLU A 55 -20.29 -47.53 66.11
N PRO A 56 -21.47 -48.17 66.04
CA PRO A 56 -21.43 -49.61 66.29
C PRO A 56 -22.27 -50.43 65.30
N SER A 57 -21.61 -51.43 64.72
CA SER A 57 -22.02 -52.83 64.61
C SER A 57 -23.51 -53.16 64.43
N GLU A 58 -23.87 -53.72 63.27
CA GLU A 58 -24.72 -54.91 63.22
C GLU A 58 -24.45 -55.74 61.96
N SER A 59 -24.27 -57.04 62.20
CA SER A 59 -23.81 -58.09 61.29
C SER A 59 -24.96 -58.85 60.64
N SER A 60 -24.81 -59.26 59.37
CA SER A 60 -25.17 -60.59 58.79
C SER A 60 -25.28 -60.48 57.26
N ALA A 61 -24.34 -61.05 56.49
CA ALA A 61 -24.32 -62.43 55.98
C ALA A 61 -25.47 -62.79 55.01
N SER A 62 -25.17 -62.96 53.71
CA SER A 62 -25.34 -64.27 53.03
C SER A 62 -25.04 -64.22 51.52
N SER A 63 -24.29 -65.22 51.10
CA SER A 63 -23.96 -65.69 49.76
C SER A 63 -25.16 -66.16 48.94
N THR A 64 -25.09 -66.13 47.60
CA THR A 64 -25.12 -67.36 46.77
C THR A 64 -24.93 -67.11 45.26
N SER A 65 -24.14 -68.01 44.69
CA SER A 65 -23.86 -68.29 43.28
C SER A 65 -25.02 -68.94 42.52
N SER A 66 -25.11 -68.75 41.20
CA SER A 66 -25.29 -69.85 40.22
C SER A 66 -25.43 -69.37 38.75
N SER A 67 -24.51 -69.85 37.90
CA SER A 67 -24.78 -70.20 36.49
C SER A 67 -25.26 -71.68 36.48
N PRO A 68 -25.82 -72.28 35.39
CA PRO A 68 -25.12 -72.43 34.10
C PRO A 68 -25.99 -72.37 32.82
N THR A 69 -25.28 -72.17 31.72
CA THR A 69 -25.64 -72.36 30.32
C THR A 69 -25.72 -73.84 29.94
N GLY A 70 -26.70 -74.19 29.09
CA GLY A 70 -26.84 -75.49 28.42
C GLY A 70 -26.68 -75.37 26.90
N ALA A 71 -26.01 -76.36 26.32
CA ALA A 71 -25.57 -76.46 24.93
C ALA A 71 -26.52 -77.25 24.00
N ALA A 72 -26.16 -77.23 22.70
CA ALA A 72 -26.35 -78.23 21.62
C ALA A 72 -27.08 -77.65 20.39
N ALA A 73 -26.87 -78.05 19.12
CA ALA A 73 -25.83 -78.76 18.36
C ALA A 73 -26.36 -78.90 16.90
N GLY A 74 -25.46 -79.02 15.91
CA GLY A 74 -25.73 -79.57 14.56
C GLY A 74 -26.00 -78.54 13.45
N THR A 75 -25.56 -78.66 12.19
CA THR A 75 -24.84 -79.71 11.45
C THR A 75 -24.35 -79.07 10.12
N SER A 76 -23.19 -79.48 9.60
CA SER A 76 -22.60 -79.14 8.28
C SER A 76 -23.14 -80.12 7.18
N PRO A 77 -22.70 -80.19 5.89
CA PRO A 77 -21.55 -79.55 5.21
C PRO A 77 -21.68 -79.17 3.70
N ALA A 78 -20.57 -78.61 3.16
CA ALA A 78 -19.89 -78.99 1.90
C ALA A 78 -19.87 -78.03 0.68
N GLY A 79 -18.66 -77.87 0.10
CA GLY A 79 -18.40 -77.53 -1.32
C GLY A 79 -17.49 -76.31 -1.57
N SER A 80 -16.15 -76.38 -1.41
CA SER A 80 -15.13 -76.68 -2.45
C SER A 80 -14.70 -75.51 -3.38
N THR A 81 -13.54 -74.93 -3.06
CA THR A 81 -12.33 -74.72 -3.92
C THR A 81 -12.40 -74.13 -5.35
N LYS A 82 -11.72 -72.98 -5.59
CA LYS A 82 -10.56 -72.76 -6.52
C LYS A 82 -10.47 -71.32 -7.10
N THR A 83 -9.34 -70.65 -6.84
CA THR A 83 -8.63 -69.73 -7.77
C THR A 83 -7.77 -70.59 -8.74
N PRO A 84 -7.21 -70.13 -9.90
CA PRO A 84 -6.37 -68.92 -10.13
C PRO A 84 -6.75 -68.13 -11.42
N ALA A 85 -6.53 -66.81 -11.54
CA ALA A 85 -5.31 -66.09 -11.92
C ALA A 85 -4.56 -66.60 -13.18
N GLY A 86 -4.52 -65.79 -14.24
CA GLY A 86 -3.65 -65.98 -15.42
C GLY A 86 -3.75 -64.86 -16.47
N ALA A 87 -2.63 -64.58 -17.14
CA ALA A 87 -2.36 -63.68 -18.29
C ALA A 87 -2.18 -62.18 -17.95
N VAL A 88 -0.98 -61.58 -17.88
CA VAL A 88 0.20 -61.48 -18.77
C VAL A 88 0.02 -60.52 -19.98
N ALA A 89 0.75 -59.39 -19.85
CA ALA A 89 1.44 -58.57 -20.87
C ALA A 89 0.66 -57.85 -21.99
N ALA A 90 0.86 -56.52 -22.08
CA ALA A 90 1.39 -55.87 -23.30
C ALA A 90 1.85 -54.42 -23.03
N LYS A 91 3.13 -54.14 -23.37
CA LYS A 91 3.70 -52.81 -23.57
C LYS A 91 3.10 -52.19 -24.84
N GLN A 92 2.74 -50.90 -24.82
CA GLN A 92 2.83 -50.02 -25.99
C GLN A 92 3.04 -48.55 -25.58
N LYS A 93 3.99 -47.89 -26.27
CA LYS A 93 4.46 -46.51 -26.13
C LYS A 93 3.65 -45.56 -27.05
N PRO A 94 3.86 -44.22 -26.99
CA PRO A 94 2.80 -43.22 -27.01
C PRO A 94 2.39 -42.77 -28.42
N LYS A 95 1.14 -42.32 -28.58
CA LYS A 95 0.70 -41.51 -29.72
C LYS A 95 0.16 -40.18 -29.23
N ALA A 96 0.82 -39.12 -29.67
CA ALA A 96 0.33 -37.75 -29.64
C ALA A 96 -0.89 -37.62 -30.55
N VAL A 97 -2.00 -37.09 -30.04
CA VAL A 97 -3.14 -36.65 -30.85
C VAL A 97 -3.76 -35.38 -30.26
N ALA A 98 -3.70 -34.33 -31.08
CA ALA A 98 -4.65 -33.25 -31.31
C ALA A 98 -5.30 -32.51 -30.12
N LYS A 99 -4.96 -31.20 -30.07
CA LYS A 99 -5.76 -30.11 -29.51
C LYS A 99 -7.25 -30.28 -29.87
N THR A 100 -8.09 -30.49 -28.86
CA THR A 100 -9.54 -30.26 -28.97
C THR A 100 -9.93 -29.12 -28.06
N LYS A 101 -10.30 -27.99 -28.67
CA LYS A 101 -10.97 -26.85 -28.06
C LYS A 101 -12.36 -27.29 -27.59
N GLN A 102 -12.46 -27.90 -26.41
CA GLN A 102 -13.71 -28.15 -25.69
C GLN A 102 -13.36 -28.34 -24.21
N ALA A 103 -12.91 -27.27 -23.56
CA ALA A 103 -12.63 -27.25 -22.12
C ALA A 103 -13.08 -25.93 -21.47
N ALA A 104 -14.11 -25.28 -22.03
CA ALA A 104 -14.59 -23.97 -21.56
C ALA A 104 -16.03 -23.98 -21.04
N SER A 105 -16.72 -25.14 -20.98
CA SER A 105 -18.13 -25.19 -20.56
C SER A 105 -18.48 -26.26 -19.52
N ALA A 106 -17.50 -26.99 -18.98
CA ALA A 106 -17.74 -28.05 -17.98
C ALA A 106 -17.10 -27.75 -16.60
N ARG A 107 -16.67 -26.51 -16.35
CA ARG A 107 -16.10 -26.06 -15.07
C ARG A 107 -17.09 -25.17 -14.31
N LYS A 108 -18.33 -25.65 -14.14
CA LYS A 108 -19.39 -24.90 -13.44
C LYS A 108 -20.23 -25.80 -12.54
N GLN A 109 -19.57 -26.61 -11.73
CA GLN A 109 -20.12 -27.22 -10.52
C GLN A 109 -18.94 -27.74 -9.69
N ASP A 110 -18.97 -27.41 -8.40
CA ASP A 110 -17.96 -27.69 -7.36
C ASP A 110 -16.72 -26.79 -7.37
N GLU A 111 -16.95 -25.48 -7.44
CA GLU A 111 -16.02 -24.53 -6.82
C GLU A 111 -16.08 -24.78 -5.31
N VAL A 112 -15.09 -25.51 -4.78
CA VAL A 112 -14.81 -25.59 -3.35
C VAL A 112 -14.65 -24.15 -2.89
N THR A 113 -15.74 -23.55 -2.41
CA THR A 113 -15.73 -22.16 -1.96
C THR A 113 -14.80 -22.07 -0.77
N SER A 114 -13.63 -21.51 -1.02
CA SER A 114 -12.63 -21.08 -0.05
C SER A 114 -13.30 -20.25 1.06
N GLY A 115 -13.09 -20.67 2.30
CA GLY A 115 -13.87 -20.23 3.46
C GLY A 115 -13.83 -18.72 3.65
N THR A 116 -12.71 -18.08 3.30
CA THR A 116 -12.43 -16.65 3.51
C THR A 116 -12.29 -15.83 2.23
N ASP A 117 -12.33 -16.45 1.06
CA ASP A 117 -12.19 -15.73 -0.20
C ASP A 117 -13.43 -14.90 -0.53
N VAL A 118 -13.20 -13.68 -1.01
CA VAL A 118 -14.27 -12.78 -1.42
C VAL A 118 -14.08 -12.49 -2.90
N SER A 119 -15.15 -12.65 -3.68
CA SER A 119 -15.09 -12.37 -5.10
C SER A 119 -14.68 -10.91 -5.36
N ALA A 120 -13.57 -10.75 -6.08
CA ALA A 120 -13.01 -9.44 -6.42
C ALA A 120 -13.99 -8.61 -7.26
N THR A 121 -14.79 -9.24 -8.13
CA THR A 121 -15.76 -8.54 -8.97
C THR A 121 -16.94 -8.04 -8.14
N THR A 122 -17.49 -8.87 -7.25
CA THR A 122 -18.59 -8.48 -6.36
C THR A 122 -18.19 -7.33 -5.44
N THR A 123 -17.02 -7.43 -4.80
CA THR A 123 -16.51 -6.35 -3.94
C THR A 123 -16.15 -5.10 -4.72
N GLY A 124 -15.68 -5.23 -5.96
CA GLY A 124 -15.40 -4.10 -6.84
C GLY A 124 -16.66 -3.33 -7.23
N ILE A 125 -17.75 -4.02 -7.55
CA ILE A 125 -19.05 -3.40 -7.85
C ILE A 125 -19.60 -2.69 -6.62
N ILE A 126 -19.54 -3.34 -5.45
CA ILE A 126 -20.00 -2.74 -4.19
C ILE A 126 -19.12 -1.55 -3.81
N GLY A 127 -17.80 -1.64 -3.99
CA GLY A 127 -16.86 -0.55 -3.80
C GLY A 127 -17.16 0.64 -4.71
N PHE A 128 -17.47 0.38 -5.99
CA PHE A 128 -17.89 1.41 -6.93
C PHE A 128 -19.22 2.05 -6.53
N ALA A 129 -20.21 1.26 -6.12
CA ALA A 129 -21.48 1.78 -5.62
C ALA A 129 -21.27 2.65 -4.36
N ALA A 130 -20.44 2.20 -3.42
CA ALA A 130 -20.08 2.97 -2.23
C ALA A 130 -19.37 4.28 -2.60
N PHE A 131 -18.45 4.26 -3.57
CA PHE A 131 -17.82 5.46 -4.12
C PHE A 131 -18.85 6.45 -4.66
N VAL A 132 -19.80 6.00 -5.49
CA VAL A 132 -20.88 6.87 -6.02
C VAL A 132 -21.72 7.44 -4.89
N VAL A 133 -22.08 6.64 -3.88
CA VAL A 133 -22.84 7.09 -2.71
C VAL A 133 -22.07 8.13 -1.89
N ILE A 134 -20.77 7.93 -1.67
CA ILE A 134 -19.92 8.90 -0.96
C ILE A 134 -19.95 10.25 -1.68
N TYR A 135 -19.75 10.27 -3.00
CA TYR A 135 -19.75 11.52 -3.77
C TYR A 135 -21.14 12.16 -3.89
N ALA A 136 -22.20 11.35 -3.98
CA ALA A 136 -23.57 11.85 -3.96
C ALA A 136 -23.94 12.47 -2.60
N ALA A 137 -23.53 11.85 -1.50
CA ALA A 137 -23.74 12.36 -0.15
C ALA A 137 -22.90 13.63 0.13
N LEU A 138 -21.71 13.75 -0.48
CA LEU A 138 -20.87 14.94 -0.37
C LEU A 138 -21.35 16.12 -1.23
N TYR A 139 -22.20 15.88 -2.23
CA TYR A 139 -22.72 16.91 -3.13
C TYR A 139 -23.31 18.15 -2.41
N PRO A 140 -24.19 18.02 -1.40
CA PRO A 140 -24.70 19.18 -0.65
C PRO A 140 -23.65 19.86 0.23
N PHE A 141 -22.54 19.19 0.55
CA PHE A 141 -21.49 19.68 1.44
C PHE A 141 -20.22 20.12 0.70
N ARG A 142 -20.32 20.46 -0.59
CA ARG A 142 -19.18 20.93 -1.40
C ARG A 142 -18.42 22.12 -0.79
N GLY A 143 -19.12 23.01 -0.09
CA GLY A 143 -18.50 24.15 0.60
C GLY A 143 -17.75 23.80 1.90
N SER A 144 -17.81 22.54 2.37
CA SER A 144 -17.01 22.09 3.51
C SER A 144 -15.59 21.74 3.08
N PHE A 145 -14.62 21.77 4.01
CA PHE A 145 -13.23 21.41 3.72
C PHE A 145 -13.09 20.03 3.04
N LEU A 146 -13.82 19.01 3.53
CA LEU A 146 -13.84 17.67 2.92
C LEU A 146 -14.49 17.66 1.52
N GLY A 147 -15.52 18.48 1.31
CA GLY A 147 -16.16 18.66 0.01
C GLY A 147 -15.19 19.21 -1.02
N ALA A 148 -14.52 20.32 -0.70
CA ALA A 148 -13.49 20.93 -1.53
C ALA A 148 -12.29 19.99 -1.75
N LEU A 149 -11.85 19.29 -0.70
CA LEU A 149 -10.76 18.33 -0.77
C LEU A 149 -11.03 17.21 -1.78
N LEU A 150 -12.25 16.66 -1.81
CA LEU A 150 -12.60 15.51 -2.65
C LEU A 150 -13.13 15.87 -4.04
N TRP A 151 -13.74 17.06 -4.22
CA TRP A 151 -14.31 17.49 -5.50
C TRP A 151 -13.40 18.39 -6.32
N GLU A 152 -12.59 19.26 -5.70
CA GLU A 152 -11.92 20.36 -6.42
C GLU A 152 -10.43 20.10 -6.70
N ARG A 153 -9.85 19.06 -6.09
CA ARG A 153 -8.39 18.83 -6.09
C ARG A 153 -7.88 17.90 -7.21
N GLY A 154 -8.75 17.44 -8.11
CA GLY A 154 -8.38 16.71 -9.32
C GLY A 154 -8.89 15.26 -9.42
N TRP A 155 -8.34 14.52 -10.38
CA TRP A 155 -8.75 13.13 -10.68
C TRP A 155 -8.20 12.11 -9.65
N VAL A 156 -7.08 12.44 -9.01
CA VAL A 156 -6.35 11.55 -8.09
C VAL A 156 -7.20 11.22 -6.87
N GLN A 157 -7.98 12.17 -6.36
CA GLN A 157 -8.86 12.00 -5.20
C GLN A 157 -10.00 11.04 -5.50
N PHE A 158 -10.56 11.09 -6.71
CA PHE A 158 -11.55 10.11 -7.14
C PHE A 158 -10.95 8.70 -7.20
N ALA A 159 -9.71 8.57 -7.67
CA ALA A 159 -9.02 7.28 -7.71
C ALA A 159 -8.72 6.77 -6.29
N GLU A 160 -8.19 7.60 -5.39
CA GLU A 160 -7.89 7.25 -4.00
C GLU A 160 -9.14 6.84 -3.23
N THR A 161 -10.22 7.61 -3.33
CA THR A 161 -11.50 7.28 -2.68
C THR A 161 -12.13 6.02 -3.23
N PHE A 162 -12.04 5.77 -4.53
CA PHE A 162 -12.52 4.53 -5.13
C PHE A 162 -11.74 3.31 -4.60
N LEU A 163 -10.40 3.37 -4.59
CA LEU A 163 -9.58 2.29 -4.05
C LEU A 163 -9.85 2.08 -2.56
N ALA A 164 -9.99 3.16 -1.78
CA ALA A 164 -10.33 3.09 -0.37
C ALA A 164 -11.71 2.46 -0.15
N ALA A 165 -12.73 2.85 -0.92
CA ALA A 165 -14.07 2.28 -0.84
C ALA A 165 -14.08 0.79 -1.19
N TRP A 166 -13.31 0.38 -2.20
CA TRP A 166 -13.17 -1.03 -2.56
C TRP A 166 -12.44 -1.83 -1.46
N ALA A 167 -11.35 -1.30 -0.92
CA ALA A 167 -10.62 -1.93 0.18
C ALA A 167 -11.50 -2.10 1.43
N VAL A 168 -12.28 -1.07 1.78
CA VAL A 168 -13.26 -1.12 2.88
C VAL A 168 -14.35 -2.16 2.59
N ALA A 169 -14.86 -2.24 1.36
CA ALA A 169 -15.84 -3.25 0.99
C ALA A 169 -15.29 -4.68 1.21
N ILE A 170 -14.05 -4.96 0.78
CA ILE A 170 -13.40 -6.25 1.03
C ILE A 170 -13.31 -6.53 2.53
N LEU A 171 -12.87 -5.56 3.33
CA LEU A 171 -12.75 -5.70 4.78
C LEU A 171 -14.09 -6.00 5.47
N VAL A 172 -15.16 -5.30 5.09
CA VAL A 172 -16.49 -5.53 5.66
C VAL A 172 -16.99 -6.95 5.34
N PHE A 173 -16.78 -7.43 4.12
CA PHE A 173 -17.15 -8.80 3.74
C PHE A 173 -16.35 -9.84 4.51
N LYS A 174 -15.03 -9.66 4.62
CA LYS A 174 -14.18 -10.56 5.42
C LYS A 174 -14.55 -10.54 6.90
N PHE A 175 -14.82 -9.37 7.47
CA PHE A 175 -15.26 -9.26 8.86
C PHE A 175 -16.58 -10.01 9.12
N ARG A 176 -17.53 -9.93 8.20
CA ARG A 176 -18.79 -10.70 8.27
C ARG A 176 -18.54 -12.21 8.16
N LYS A 177 -17.67 -12.64 7.25
CA LYS A 177 -17.29 -14.05 7.11
C LYS A 177 -16.61 -14.58 8.37
N LEU A 178 -15.62 -13.86 8.91
CA LEU A 178 -14.96 -14.22 10.16
C LEU A 178 -15.96 -14.33 11.32
N SER A 179 -16.93 -13.41 11.39
CA SER A 179 -17.98 -13.46 12.42
C SER A 179 -18.83 -14.72 12.29
N ALA A 180 -19.24 -15.08 11.06
CA ALA A 180 -19.97 -16.32 10.81
C ALA A 180 -19.14 -17.57 11.14
N GLN A 181 -17.83 -17.55 10.88
CA GLN A 181 -16.92 -18.63 11.25
C GLN A 181 -16.78 -18.77 12.77
N LYS A 182 -16.69 -17.66 13.51
CA LYS A 182 -16.69 -17.69 14.99
C LYS A 182 -17.99 -18.26 15.55
N ASP A 183 -19.14 -17.89 14.99
CA ASP A 183 -20.43 -18.45 15.40
C ASP A 183 -20.49 -19.97 15.19
N SER A 184 -19.83 -20.48 14.15
CA SER A 184 -19.76 -21.93 13.89
C SER A 184 -18.94 -22.73 14.91
N MET A 185 -18.06 -22.07 15.67
CA MET A 185 -17.26 -22.74 16.71
C MET A 185 -18.09 -23.12 17.95
N LEU A 186 -19.30 -22.56 18.09
CA LEU A 186 -20.19 -22.89 19.21
C LEU A 186 -20.92 -24.22 19.05
N PHE A 187 -20.91 -24.78 17.83
CA PHE A 187 -21.54 -26.07 17.57
C PHE A 187 -20.70 -27.20 18.15
N ASP A 188 -21.37 -28.12 18.85
CA ASP A 188 -20.73 -29.34 19.31
C ASP A 188 -20.68 -30.38 18.18
N LEU A 189 -19.54 -30.41 17.47
CA LEU A 189 -19.34 -31.29 16.32
C LEU A 189 -19.14 -32.76 16.72
N LEU A 190 -18.55 -32.99 17.90
CA LEU A 190 -18.15 -34.32 18.39
C LEU A 190 -18.76 -34.60 19.78
N PRO A 191 -20.09 -34.70 19.89
CA PRO A 191 -20.76 -34.84 21.18
C PRO A 191 -20.39 -36.14 21.88
N MET A 192 -20.20 -36.08 23.20
CA MET A 192 -19.88 -37.25 24.02
C MET A 192 -21.05 -38.23 24.14
N SER A 193 -22.28 -37.80 23.81
CA SER A 193 -23.48 -38.63 23.80
C SER A 193 -23.51 -39.68 22.69
N ILE A 194 -22.75 -39.49 21.60
CA ILE A 194 -22.66 -40.49 20.51
C ILE A 194 -21.70 -41.61 20.91
N SER A 195 -20.47 -41.24 21.28
CA SER A 195 -19.42 -42.14 21.76
C SER A 195 -18.28 -41.34 22.37
N ARG A 196 -17.62 -41.87 23.41
CA ARG A 196 -16.39 -41.29 23.95
C ARG A 196 -15.22 -41.45 22.97
N ASP A 197 -15.06 -42.63 22.38
CA ASP A 197 -14.01 -42.91 21.40
C ASP A 197 -14.59 -42.94 19.98
N ILE A 198 -13.84 -42.39 19.03
CA ILE A 198 -14.16 -42.36 17.60
C ILE A 198 -13.49 -43.57 16.97
N THR A 199 -14.27 -44.64 16.87
CA THR A 199 -13.95 -45.87 16.16
C THR A 199 -14.43 -45.84 14.71
N PRO A 200 -13.86 -46.69 13.84
CA PRO A 200 -14.35 -46.99 12.50
C PRO A 200 -15.88 -47.02 12.30
N ASP A 201 -16.61 -47.64 13.24
CA ASP A 201 -18.06 -47.83 13.15
C ASP A 201 -18.87 -46.67 13.73
N SER A 202 -18.29 -45.92 14.67
CA SER A 202 -18.94 -44.75 15.27
C SER A 202 -18.71 -43.47 14.46
N ALA A 203 -17.66 -43.42 13.64
CA ALA A 203 -17.34 -42.28 12.78
C ALA A 203 -18.50 -41.89 11.84
N ASP A 204 -19.26 -42.87 11.34
CA ASP A 204 -20.46 -42.63 10.51
C ASP A 204 -21.53 -41.80 11.24
N LYS A 205 -21.75 -42.08 12.53
CA LYS A 205 -22.72 -41.36 13.35
C LYS A 205 -22.30 -39.91 13.58
N PHE A 206 -21.00 -39.66 13.76
CA PHE A 206 -20.47 -38.30 13.88
C PHE A 206 -20.59 -37.52 12.58
N VAL A 207 -20.29 -38.14 11.43
CA VAL A 207 -20.47 -37.53 10.10
C VAL A 207 -21.93 -37.16 9.87
N GLN A 208 -22.87 -38.04 10.24
CA GLN A 208 -24.30 -37.75 10.12
C GLN A 208 -24.71 -36.59 11.03
N ASN A 209 -24.28 -36.58 12.30
CA ASN A 209 -24.54 -35.47 13.23
C ASN A 209 -24.06 -34.12 12.67
N ILE A 210 -22.86 -34.07 12.09
CA ILE A 210 -22.31 -32.86 11.49
C ILE A 210 -23.15 -32.40 10.29
N ARG A 211 -23.64 -33.33 9.46
CA ARG A 211 -24.46 -33.00 8.28
C ARG A 211 -25.87 -32.52 8.65
N GLU A 212 -26.37 -32.86 9.84
CA GLU A 212 -27.66 -32.40 10.36
C GLU A 212 -27.59 -30.99 10.99
N LEU A 213 -26.39 -30.46 11.23
CA LEU A 213 -26.22 -29.10 11.75
C LEU A 213 -26.62 -28.04 10.71
N PRO A 214 -27.19 -26.90 11.14
CA PRO A 214 -27.58 -25.80 10.25
C PRO A 214 -26.38 -24.94 9.80
N VAL A 215 -25.25 -25.58 9.48
CA VAL A 215 -24.04 -24.93 8.96
C VAL A 215 -23.52 -25.73 7.78
N ARG A 216 -23.28 -25.07 6.66
CA ARG A 216 -22.65 -25.74 5.52
C ARG A 216 -21.16 -25.95 5.83
N PRO A 217 -20.59 -27.13 5.57
CA PRO A 217 -19.16 -27.36 5.79
C PRO A 217 -18.26 -26.33 5.08
N SER A 218 -18.66 -25.85 3.90
CA SER A 218 -17.93 -24.83 3.15
C SER A 218 -17.92 -23.44 3.82
N GLU A 219 -18.77 -23.19 4.80
CA GLU A 219 -18.88 -21.91 5.50
C GLU A 219 -18.00 -21.85 6.76
N SER A 220 -17.38 -22.97 7.18
CA SER A 220 -16.56 -23.05 8.39
C SER A 220 -15.34 -23.95 8.22
N PHE A 221 -14.15 -23.40 8.50
CA PHE A 221 -12.91 -24.18 8.53
C PHE A 221 -12.98 -25.34 9.54
N LEU A 222 -13.58 -25.11 10.71
CA LEU A 222 -13.72 -26.13 11.74
C LEU A 222 -14.55 -27.31 11.26
N VAL A 223 -15.76 -27.03 10.74
CA VAL A 223 -16.69 -28.06 10.27
C VAL A 223 -16.09 -28.83 9.11
N ASN A 224 -15.51 -28.14 8.12
CA ASN A 224 -14.86 -28.77 6.98
C ASN A 224 -13.71 -29.68 7.42
N ARG A 225 -12.84 -29.20 8.31
CA ARG A 225 -11.65 -29.93 8.74
C ARG A 225 -11.99 -31.17 9.56
N VAL A 226 -12.94 -31.06 10.49
CA VAL A 226 -13.43 -32.20 11.29
C VAL A 226 -14.15 -33.21 10.39
N LEU A 227 -15.02 -32.75 9.48
CA LEU A 227 -15.75 -33.64 8.56
C LEU A 227 -14.79 -34.41 7.63
N ARG A 228 -13.83 -33.72 7.00
CA ARG A 228 -12.81 -34.37 6.16
C ARG A 228 -11.95 -35.32 6.96
N GLY A 229 -11.54 -34.95 8.18
CA GLY A 229 -10.78 -35.83 9.07
C GLY A 229 -11.52 -37.13 9.38
N LEU A 230 -12.82 -37.05 9.72
CA LEU A 230 -13.67 -38.23 9.94
C LEU A 230 -13.86 -39.05 8.67
N GLU A 231 -14.10 -38.43 7.52
CA GLU A 231 -14.24 -39.12 6.24
C GLU A 231 -12.95 -39.84 5.83
N HIS A 232 -11.79 -39.24 6.08
CA HIS A 232 -10.49 -39.89 5.88
C HIS A 232 -10.28 -41.05 6.85
N PHE A 233 -10.63 -40.89 8.12
CA PHE A 233 -10.54 -41.94 9.11
C PHE A 233 -11.42 -43.15 8.80
N ARG A 234 -12.62 -42.92 8.22
CA ARG A 234 -13.52 -43.99 7.78
C ARG A 234 -12.91 -44.91 6.72
N ILE A 235 -12.05 -44.36 5.86
CA ILE A 235 -11.45 -45.10 4.75
C ILE A 235 -10.10 -45.68 5.16
N LEU A 236 -9.25 -44.86 5.79
CA LEU A 236 -7.87 -45.22 6.11
C LEU A 236 -7.75 -46.13 7.34
N ARG A 237 -8.68 -46.00 8.30
CA ARG A 237 -8.69 -46.74 9.59
C ARG A 237 -7.43 -46.57 10.46
N ASP A 238 -6.49 -45.71 10.06
CA ASP A 238 -5.29 -45.35 10.82
C ASP A 238 -5.37 -43.90 11.33
N SER A 239 -5.09 -43.70 12.62
CA SER A 239 -5.15 -42.38 13.26
C SER A 239 -3.96 -41.50 12.89
N SER A 240 -2.76 -42.10 12.73
CA SER A 240 -1.53 -41.37 12.40
C SER A 240 -1.60 -40.72 11.02
N GLU A 241 -2.05 -41.48 10.00
CA GLU A 241 -2.22 -40.94 8.64
C GLU A 241 -3.26 -39.82 8.58
N VAL A 242 -4.34 -39.91 9.36
CA VAL A 242 -5.38 -38.86 9.44
C VAL A 242 -4.84 -37.59 10.07
N VAL A 243 -4.04 -37.68 11.14
CA VAL A 243 -3.38 -36.51 11.74
C VAL A 243 -2.49 -35.82 10.72
N GLY A 244 -1.67 -36.59 9.98
CA GLY A 244 -0.81 -36.04 8.92
C GLY A 244 -1.60 -35.33 7.81
N ARG A 245 -2.71 -35.92 7.35
CA ARG A 245 -3.54 -35.33 6.30
C ARG A 245 -4.30 -34.08 6.77
N VAL A 246 -4.84 -34.09 8.00
CA VAL A 246 -5.50 -32.92 8.57
C VAL A 246 -4.49 -31.81 8.87
N GLY A 247 -3.26 -32.14 9.26
CA GLY A 247 -2.16 -31.18 9.39
C GLY A 247 -1.85 -30.48 8.07
N SER A 248 -1.70 -31.24 6.98
CA SER A 248 -1.54 -30.66 5.64
C SER A 248 -2.73 -29.78 5.22
N GLN A 249 -3.95 -30.11 5.64
CA GLN A 249 -5.12 -29.27 5.40
C GLN A 249 -5.05 -27.95 6.18
N SER A 250 -4.49 -27.95 7.39
CA SER A 250 -4.26 -26.71 8.14
C SER A 250 -3.30 -25.76 7.40
N ASP A 251 -2.20 -26.29 6.87
CA ASP A 251 -1.24 -25.49 6.07
C ASP A 251 -1.91 -24.90 4.80
N ILE A 252 -2.78 -25.67 4.15
CA ILE A 252 -3.55 -25.21 2.98
C ILE A 252 -4.48 -24.06 3.39
N ASP A 253 -5.20 -24.22 4.49
CA ASP A 253 -6.16 -23.21 4.95
C ASP A 253 -5.45 -21.92 5.42
N ALA A 254 -4.25 -22.04 6.01
CA ALA A 254 -3.40 -20.91 6.37
C ALA A 254 -2.90 -20.14 5.13
N ASN A 255 -2.46 -20.86 4.10
CA ASN A 255 -2.07 -20.25 2.83
C ASN A 255 -3.26 -19.60 2.11
N GLU A 256 -4.45 -20.19 2.19
CA GLU A 256 -5.68 -19.62 1.66
C GLU A 256 -6.00 -18.28 2.33
N VAL A 257 -5.92 -18.22 3.68
CA VAL A 257 -6.08 -16.95 4.41
C VAL A 257 -5.08 -15.91 3.93
N ASP A 258 -3.77 -16.20 3.84
CA ASP A 258 -2.80 -15.19 3.39
C ASP A 258 -3.03 -14.74 1.94
N SER A 259 -3.33 -15.67 1.03
CA SER A 259 -3.63 -15.39 -0.37
C SER A 259 -4.87 -14.51 -0.53
N SER A 260 -5.88 -14.69 0.32
CA SER A 260 -7.11 -13.90 0.25
C SER A 260 -6.90 -12.40 0.59
N TYR A 261 -5.77 -12.02 1.22
CA TYR A 261 -5.40 -10.63 1.46
C TYR A 261 -4.56 -10.01 0.35
N THR A 262 -4.08 -10.78 -0.64
CA THR A 262 -3.18 -10.26 -1.69
C THR A 262 -3.77 -9.06 -2.42
N LEU A 263 -5.03 -9.14 -2.87
CA LEU A 263 -5.69 -8.02 -3.55
C LEU A 263 -5.79 -6.79 -2.63
N LEU A 264 -6.16 -6.99 -1.36
CA LEU A 264 -6.28 -5.90 -0.41
C LEU A 264 -4.93 -5.23 -0.11
N LYS A 265 -3.86 -6.01 0.02
CA LYS A 265 -2.47 -5.51 0.15
C LYS A 265 -2.09 -4.64 -1.05
N VAL A 266 -2.45 -5.06 -2.27
CA VAL A 266 -2.19 -4.28 -3.50
C VAL A 266 -2.96 -2.96 -3.51
N LEU A 267 -4.25 -2.96 -3.13
CA LEU A 267 -5.05 -1.74 -3.06
C LEU A 267 -4.47 -0.74 -2.04
N VAL A 268 -4.13 -1.21 -0.84
CA VAL A 268 -3.53 -0.37 0.21
C VAL A 268 -2.17 0.18 -0.22
N TRP A 269 -1.36 -0.63 -0.92
CA TRP A 269 -0.08 -0.18 -1.47
C TRP A 269 -0.22 0.86 -2.60
N ALA A 270 -1.28 0.77 -3.41
CA ALA A 270 -1.51 1.69 -4.52
C ALA A 270 -1.92 3.10 -4.06
N ILE A 271 -2.62 3.24 -2.93
CA ILE A 271 -3.13 4.54 -2.45
C ILE A 271 -1.99 5.56 -2.21
N PRO A 272 -0.94 5.27 -1.42
CA PRO A 272 0.18 6.20 -1.23
C PRO A 272 0.94 6.54 -2.53
N ILE A 273 1.04 5.58 -3.44
CA ILE A 273 1.71 5.80 -4.73
C ILE A 273 0.90 6.76 -5.59
N LEU A 274 -0.43 6.63 -5.63
CA LEU A 274 -1.30 7.60 -6.29
C LEU A 274 -1.21 8.98 -5.64
N GLY A 275 -1.16 9.06 -4.31
CA GLY A 275 -0.94 10.33 -3.60
C GLY A 275 0.38 11.00 -3.98
N PHE A 276 1.46 10.23 -4.09
CA PHE A 276 2.75 10.69 -4.58
C PHE A 276 2.70 11.14 -6.05
N ILE A 277 2.00 10.39 -6.91
CA ILE A 277 1.79 10.81 -8.31
C ILE A 277 1.02 12.14 -8.36
N GLY A 278 0.00 12.31 -7.51
CA GLY A 278 -0.75 13.55 -7.38
C GLY A 278 0.10 14.73 -6.94
N THR A 279 1.03 14.54 -6.00
CA THR A 279 1.96 15.62 -5.61
C THR A 279 2.92 16.00 -6.72
N VAL A 280 3.53 15.01 -7.37
CA VAL A 280 4.45 15.26 -8.49
C VAL A 280 3.73 16.00 -9.62
N GLN A 281 2.49 15.63 -9.92
CA GLN A 281 1.67 16.33 -10.91
C GLN A 281 1.33 17.76 -10.45
N GLY A 282 0.87 17.95 -9.21
CA GLY A 282 0.50 19.27 -8.69
C GLY A 282 1.67 20.25 -8.63
N ILE A 283 2.84 19.79 -8.16
CA ILE A 283 4.09 20.57 -8.15
C ILE A 283 4.53 20.87 -9.59
N GLY A 284 4.49 19.88 -10.49
CA GLY A 284 4.87 20.05 -11.89
C GLY A 284 4.01 21.10 -12.61
N MET A 285 2.69 21.10 -12.40
CA MET A 285 1.78 22.11 -12.95
C MET A 285 2.03 23.50 -12.36
N ALA A 286 2.24 23.58 -11.03
CA ALA A 286 2.52 24.85 -10.36
C ALA A 286 3.83 25.49 -10.89
N VAL A 287 4.92 24.73 -10.96
CA VAL A 287 6.20 25.22 -11.48
C VAL A 287 6.12 25.55 -12.97
N GLY A 288 5.37 24.76 -13.76
CA GLY A 288 5.14 25.01 -15.18
C GLY A 288 4.40 26.33 -15.45
N SER A 289 3.31 26.60 -14.72
CA SER A 289 2.56 27.87 -14.81
C SER A 289 3.45 29.07 -14.46
N PHE A 290 4.24 28.96 -13.39
CA PHE A 290 5.15 30.03 -12.97
C PHE A 290 6.19 30.36 -14.04
N ALA A 291 6.85 29.32 -14.59
CA ALA A 291 7.88 29.50 -15.60
C ALA A 291 7.32 30.13 -16.89
N ALA A 292 6.13 29.71 -17.31
CA ALA A 292 5.44 30.29 -18.47
C ALA A 292 5.04 31.75 -18.22
N THR A 293 4.53 32.07 -17.03
CA THR A 293 4.14 33.45 -16.68
C THR A 293 5.36 34.35 -16.58
N MET A 294 6.50 33.87 -16.08
CA MET A 294 7.75 34.64 -16.05
C MET A 294 8.33 34.95 -17.43
N GLN A 295 8.10 34.08 -18.43
CA GLN A 295 8.47 34.38 -19.82
C GLN A 295 7.52 35.37 -20.49
N ALA A 296 6.27 35.44 -20.06
CA ALA A 296 5.23 36.29 -20.65
C ALA A 296 5.05 37.64 -19.94
N ALA A 297 5.48 37.79 -18.69
CA ALA A 297 5.14 38.93 -17.85
C ALA A 297 6.07 40.13 -18.07
N ASN A 298 5.47 41.25 -18.48
CA ASN A 298 6.04 42.61 -18.43
C ASN A 298 5.30 43.49 -17.39
N ASP A 299 4.36 42.90 -16.63
CA ASP A 299 3.44 43.59 -15.72
C ASP A 299 3.40 42.92 -14.33
N MET A 300 3.43 43.72 -13.27
CA MET A 300 3.52 43.30 -11.87
C MET A 300 2.24 42.59 -11.39
N SER A 301 1.10 42.88 -12.01
CA SER A 301 -0.21 42.30 -11.71
C SER A 301 -0.26 40.80 -12.05
N ALA A 302 0.23 40.42 -13.23
CA ALA A 302 0.33 39.03 -13.68
C ALA A 302 1.23 38.18 -12.78
N LEU A 303 2.26 38.81 -12.20
CA LEU A 303 3.16 38.12 -11.29
C LEU A 303 2.46 37.72 -9.98
N LYS A 304 1.65 38.61 -9.40
CA LYS A 304 0.87 38.33 -8.19
C LYS A 304 -0.14 37.19 -8.41
N GLU A 305 -0.81 37.18 -9.56
CA GLU A 305 -1.73 36.11 -9.96
C GLU A 305 -1.00 34.75 -10.02
N SER A 306 0.15 34.71 -10.67
CA SER A 306 0.96 33.48 -10.79
C SER A 306 1.44 32.95 -9.45
N PHE A 307 1.83 33.82 -8.51
CA PHE A 307 2.23 33.40 -7.16
C PHE A 307 1.07 32.77 -6.38
N ASN A 308 -0.14 33.31 -6.51
CA ASN A 308 -1.34 32.73 -5.90
C ASN A 308 -1.66 31.37 -6.53
N GLU A 309 -1.57 31.24 -7.85
CA GLU A 309 -1.81 29.98 -8.56
C GLU A 309 -0.81 28.89 -8.15
N VAL A 310 0.48 29.23 -8.08
CA VAL A 310 1.56 28.33 -7.63
C VAL A 310 1.31 27.85 -6.20
N THR A 311 0.93 28.77 -5.31
CA THR A 311 0.68 28.44 -3.90
C THR A 311 -0.55 27.54 -3.77
N GLY A 312 -1.60 27.78 -4.57
CA GLY A 312 -2.79 26.93 -4.64
C GLY A 312 -2.50 25.53 -5.20
N GLY A 313 -1.70 25.43 -6.26
CA GLY A 313 -1.27 24.17 -6.85
C GLY A 313 -0.41 23.33 -5.90
N LEU A 314 0.50 23.98 -5.18
CA LEU A 314 1.33 23.34 -4.16
C LEU A 314 0.51 22.88 -2.95
N ALA A 315 -0.45 23.68 -2.49
CA ALA A 315 -1.38 23.26 -1.45
C ALA A 315 -2.20 22.04 -1.92
N THR A 316 -2.64 22.04 -3.18
CA THR A 316 -3.32 20.92 -3.84
C THR A 316 -2.52 19.64 -3.78
N ALA A 317 -1.26 19.70 -4.20
CA ALA A 317 -0.32 18.60 -4.10
C ALA A 317 -0.24 18.05 -2.67
N PHE A 318 0.06 18.89 -1.67
CA PHE A 318 0.23 18.39 -0.30
C PHE A 318 -1.03 17.72 0.26
N ASP A 319 -2.19 18.30 0.00
CA ASP A 319 -3.46 17.75 0.44
C ASP A 319 -3.77 16.38 -0.21
N THR A 320 -3.34 16.12 -1.45
CA THR A 320 -3.51 14.79 -2.08
C THR A 320 -2.71 13.72 -1.32
N THR A 321 -1.45 14.03 -0.98
CA THR A 321 -0.62 13.06 -0.25
C THR A 321 -1.08 12.89 1.19
N LEU A 322 -1.51 13.96 1.85
CA LEU A 322 -2.07 13.88 3.20
C LEU A 322 -3.30 12.96 3.21
N LEU A 323 -4.21 13.13 2.24
CA LEU A 323 -5.39 12.27 2.11
C LEU A 323 -5.01 10.81 1.87
N ALA A 324 -4.10 10.54 0.93
CA ALA A 324 -3.63 9.19 0.62
C ALA A 324 -3.05 8.48 1.86
N LEU A 325 -2.20 9.17 2.62
CA LEU A 325 -1.59 8.61 3.84
C LEU A 325 -2.63 8.34 4.92
N LEU A 326 -3.59 9.26 5.12
CA LEU A 326 -4.68 9.06 6.08
C LEU A 326 -5.56 7.86 5.69
N LEU A 327 -5.98 7.77 4.43
CA LEU A 327 -6.79 6.64 3.95
C LEU A 327 -6.03 5.31 4.09
N SER A 328 -4.75 5.28 3.70
CA SER A 328 -3.91 4.08 3.83
C SER A 328 -3.79 3.65 5.29
N MET A 329 -3.55 4.59 6.21
CA MET A 329 -3.43 4.30 7.64
C MET A 329 -4.75 3.77 8.22
N LEU A 330 -5.88 4.39 7.86
CA LEU A 330 -7.22 3.99 8.33
C LEU A 330 -7.63 2.59 7.84
N ILE A 331 -7.12 2.13 6.70
CA ILE A 331 -7.44 0.81 6.15
C ILE A 331 -6.45 -0.26 6.65
N MET A 332 -5.16 0.08 6.73
CA MET A 332 -4.10 -0.86 7.08
C MET A 332 -4.26 -1.40 8.52
N PHE A 333 -4.71 -0.57 9.46
CA PHE A 333 -4.89 -1.01 10.85
C PHE A 333 -6.01 -2.05 11.00
N PRO A 334 -7.27 -1.81 10.56
CA PRO A 334 -8.32 -2.83 10.58
C PRO A 334 -7.95 -4.08 9.76
N MET A 335 -7.26 -3.91 8.63
CA MET A 335 -6.79 -5.03 7.82
C MET A 335 -5.85 -5.95 8.59
N SER A 336 -4.83 -5.41 9.24
CA SER A 336 -3.88 -6.19 10.04
C SER A 336 -4.58 -6.89 11.20
N SER A 337 -5.49 -6.19 11.89
CA SER A 337 -6.29 -6.77 12.97
C SER A 337 -7.18 -7.91 12.50
N LEU A 338 -7.79 -7.79 11.32
CA LEU A 338 -8.67 -8.81 10.75
C LEU A 338 -7.87 -10.03 10.28
N GLN A 339 -6.73 -9.81 9.63
CA GLN A 339 -5.82 -10.89 9.23
C GLN A 339 -5.34 -11.69 10.43
N LYS A 340 -4.94 -11.01 11.51
CA LYS A 340 -4.58 -11.66 12.77
C LYS A 340 -5.75 -12.47 13.34
N ALA A 341 -6.96 -11.91 13.36
CA ALA A 341 -8.12 -12.60 13.91
C ALA A 341 -8.55 -13.84 13.09
N GLU A 342 -8.33 -13.84 11.76
CA GLU A 342 -8.51 -15.03 10.91
C GLU A 342 -7.41 -16.09 11.19
N GLN A 343 -6.15 -15.69 11.39
CA GLN A 343 -5.06 -16.60 11.80
C GLN A 343 -5.30 -17.21 13.18
N ASP A 344 -5.73 -16.40 14.15
CA ASP A 344 -6.10 -16.87 15.49
C ASP A 344 -7.24 -17.90 15.39
N LEU A 345 -8.25 -17.66 14.54
CA LEU A 345 -9.31 -18.64 14.30
C LEU A 345 -8.76 -19.98 13.78
N LEU A 346 -7.83 -19.98 12.82
CA LEU A 346 -7.22 -21.21 12.32
C LEU A 346 -6.47 -21.97 13.42
N ASN A 347 -5.72 -21.26 14.27
CA ASN A 347 -5.05 -21.87 15.43
C ASN A 347 -6.06 -22.53 16.39
N TRP A 348 -7.22 -21.90 16.60
CA TRP A 348 -8.30 -22.49 17.41
C TRP A 348 -8.90 -23.73 16.76
N VAL A 349 -8.99 -23.77 15.43
CA VAL A 349 -9.43 -24.97 14.69
C VAL A 349 -8.44 -26.12 14.90
N ASP A 350 -7.13 -25.84 14.80
CA ASP A 350 -6.10 -26.85 15.04
C ASP A 350 -6.12 -27.38 16.47
N GLU A 351 -6.25 -26.47 17.44
CA GLU A 351 -6.40 -26.83 18.84
C GLU A 351 -7.64 -27.71 19.07
N TYR A 352 -8.77 -27.36 18.47
CA TYR A 352 -9.99 -28.17 18.57
C TYR A 352 -9.78 -29.58 18.00
N CYS A 353 -9.14 -29.69 16.83
CA CYS A 353 -8.82 -30.99 16.21
C CYS A 353 -7.89 -31.82 17.11
N ASN A 354 -6.85 -31.22 17.67
CA ASN A 354 -5.94 -31.92 18.58
C ASN A 354 -6.66 -32.42 19.84
N GLU A 355 -7.42 -31.55 20.49
CA GLU A 355 -8.06 -31.82 21.77
C GLU A 355 -9.31 -32.72 21.67
N ASN A 356 -10.13 -32.54 20.63
CA ASN A 356 -11.45 -33.19 20.54
C ASN A 356 -11.55 -34.25 19.45
N LEU A 357 -10.73 -34.19 18.40
CA LEU A 357 -10.75 -35.19 17.32
C LEU A 357 -9.64 -36.23 17.53
N PHE A 358 -8.37 -35.82 17.47
CA PHE A 358 -7.24 -36.75 17.42
C PHE A 358 -7.07 -37.58 18.68
N LYS A 359 -7.26 -36.99 19.88
CA LYS A 359 -7.23 -37.72 21.15
C LYS A 359 -8.26 -38.86 21.23
N ARG A 360 -9.35 -38.77 20.46
CA ARG A 360 -10.45 -39.73 20.48
C ARG A 360 -10.42 -40.71 19.31
N LEU A 361 -9.55 -40.55 18.31
CA LEU A 361 -9.43 -41.49 17.20
C LEU A 361 -8.79 -42.81 17.67
N LYS A 362 -9.50 -43.93 17.51
CA LYS A 362 -9.02 -45.28 17.82
C LYS A 362 -9.01 -46.12 16.54
N GLY A 363 -7.88 -46.11 15.84
CA GLY A 363 -7.66 -46.92 14.64
C GLY A 363 -7.37 -48.39 14.96
N GLU A 364 -7.40 -49.26 13.95
CA GLU A 364 -7.08 -50.70 14.11
C GLU A 364 -5.64 -50.93 14.58
N SER A 365 -4.72 -50.01 14.26
CA SER A 365 -3.32 -50.01 14.72
C SER A 365 -3.17 -49.72 16.23
N SER A 366 -4.16 -49.11 16.87
CA SER A 366 -4.10 -48.73 18.29
C SER A 366 -4.55 -49.84 19.25
N GLY A 367 -5.19 -50.91 18.74
CA GLY A 367 -5.66 -52.04 19.54
C GLY A 367 -4.60 -53.11 19.85
N ALA A 368 -3.40 -53.02 19.28
CA ALA A 368 -2.34 -54.02 19.46
C ALA A 368 -1.36 -53.72 20.62
N ALA A 369 -1.51 -52.58 21.31
CA ALA A 369 -0.53 -52.10 22.28
C ALA A 369 -0.88 -52.37 23.77
N GLU A 370 -2.01 -53.02 24.07
CA GLU A 370 -2.43 -53.28 25.46
C GLU A 370 -2.15 -54.70 25.98
N SER A 371 -1.43 -55.54 25.24
CA SER A 371 -0.96 -56.83 25.76
C SER A 371 0.57 -56.93 25.71
N GLY A 372 1.22 -56.58 26.82
CA GLY A 372 2.58 -57.03 27.15
C GLY A 372 3.67 -56.51 26.22
N VAL A 373 3.85 -55.20 26.10
CA VAL A 373 5.02 -54.65 25.42
C VAL A 373 6.21 -54.63 26.39
N ASP A 374 7.15 -55.54 26.15
CA ASP A 374 8.44 -55.58 26.84
C ASP A 374 9.16 -54.24 26.59
N SER A 375 9.30 -53.40 27.61
CA SER A 375 9.77 -52.01 27.48
C SER A 375 11.14 -51.92 26.80
N LYS A 376 11.97 -52.96 26.95
CA LYS A 376 13.24 -53.10 26.22
C LYS A 376 13.08 -53.40 24.73
N ALA A 377 12.11 -54.22 24.34
CA ALA A 377 11.83 -54.52 22.93
C ALA A 377 11.27 -53.29 22.20
N LEU A 378 10.41 -52.51 22.87
CA LEU A 378 9.95 -51.23 22.35
C LEU A 378 11.08 -50.21 22.26
N GLN A 379 11.93 -50.11 23.28
CA GLN A 379 13.04 -49.15 23.27
C GLN A 379 14.10 -49.50 22.21
N THR A 380 14.37 -50.78 21.98
CA THR A 380 15.26 -51.24 20.90
C THR A 380 14.64 -51.09 19.52
N ALA A 381 13.33 -51.30 19.36
CA ALA A 381 12.64 -51.03 18.11
C ALA A 381 12.55 -49.52 17.80
N ILE A 382 12.32 -48.70 18.82
CA ILE A 382 12.33 -47.24 18.74
C ILE A 382 13.74 -46.75 18.43
N ASP A 383 14.79 -47.26 19.10
CA ASP A 383 16.18 -46.89 18.83
C ASP A 383 16.63 -47.34 17.42
N ALA A 384 16.17 -48.50 16.95
CA ALA A 384 16.45 -48.98 15.59
C ALA A 384 15.70 -48.16 14.51
N ALA A 385 14.45 -47.77 14.76
CA ALA A 385 13.68 -46.91 13.86
C ALA A 385 14.18 -45.45 13.89
N MET A 386 14.55 -44.94 15.07
CA MET A 386 15.18 -43.63 15.24
C MET A 386 16.62 -43.59 14.73
N ALA A 387 17.35 -44.71 14.65
CA ALA A 387 18.69 -44.73 14.07
C ALA A 387 18.69 -44.30 12.59
N ASN A 388 17.69 -44.75 11.83
CA ASN A 388 17.54 -44.35 10.43
C ASN A 388 17.09 -42.89 10.32
N HIS A 389 16.14 -42.46 11.16
CA HIS A 389 15.68 -41.07 11.19
C HIS A 389 16.75 -40.09 11.68
N HIS A 390 17.59 -40.47 12.64
CA HIS A 390 18.75 -39.70 13.10
C HIS A 390 19.85 -39.66 12.04
N ALA A 391 20.03 -40.70 11.22
CA ALA A 391 20.95 -40.68 10.11
C ALA A 391 20.49 -39.71 9.00
N GLU A 392 19.20 -39.70 8.69
CA GLU A 392 18.58 -38.74 7.77
C GLU A 392 18.58 -37.31 8.32
N LEU A 393 18.26 -37.13 9.60
CA LEU A 393 18.33 -35.83 10.28
C LEU A 393 19.77 -35.31 10.30
N ARG A 394 20.77 -36.13 10.63
CA ARG A 394 22.18 -35.70 10.59
C ARG A 394 22.65 -35.37 9.18
N THR A 395 22.18 -36.08 8.15
CA THR A 395 22.48 -35.71 6.76
C THR A 395 21.76 -34.43 6.35
N TRP A 396 20.54 -34.20 6.83
CA TRP A 396 19.83 -32.93 6.68
C TRP A 396 20.52 -31.78 7.43
N THR A 397 20.97 -31.99 8.67
CA THR A 397 21.72 -31.01 9.47
C THR A 397 23.03 -30.67 8.77
N LYS A 398 23.78 -31.66 8.27
CA LYS A 398 24.98 -31.43 7.47
C LYS A 398 24.69 -30.64 6.19
N LYS A 399 23.60 -30.96 5.48
CA LYS A 399 23.16 -30.20 4.30
C LYS A 399 22.77 -28.77 4.66
N LEU A 400 22.07 -28.55 5.78
CA LEU A 400 21.73 -27.22 6.27
C LEU A 400 22.96 -26.42 6.67
N GLU A 401 23.96 -27.07 7.26
CA GLU A 401 25.23 -26.43 7.62
C GLU A 401 26.02 -26.04 6.37
N THR A 402 26.07 -26.90 5.34
CA THR A 402 26.67 -26.54 4.05
C THR A 402 25.89 -25.46 3.31
N ILE A 403 24.56 -25.49 3.35
CA ILE A 403 23.70 -24.43 2.80
C ILE A 403 23.91 -23.13 3.58
N GLY A 404 24.04 -23.20 4.90
CA GLY A 404 24.32 -22.07 5.77
C GLY A 404 25.68 -21.44 5.47
N GLU A 405 26.74 -22.24 5.33
CA GLU A 405 28.08 -21.78 4.94
C GLU A 405 28.07 -21.16 3.54
N THR A 406 27.45 -21.82 2.56
CA THR A 406 27.39 -21.31 1.18
C THR A 406 26.52 -20.05 1.06
N LEU A 407 25.43 -19.95 1.80
CA LEU A 407 24.58 -18.76 1.85
C LEU A 407 25.30 -17.61 2.55
N THR A 408 25.95 -17.86 3.69
CA THR A 408 26.72 -16.83 4.41
C THR A 408 27.88 -16.32 3.56
N GLN A 409 28.56 -17.20 2.83
CA GLN A 409 29.60 -16.80 1.88
C GLN A 409 29.04 -16.03 0.68
N HIS A 410 27.90 -16.41 0.11
CA HIS A 410 27.26 -15.69 -1.00
C HIS A 410 26.73 -14.33 -0.56
N VAL A 411 26.15 -14.24 0.64
CA VAL A 411 25.67 -13.00 1.22
C VAL A 411 26.85 -12.09 1.55
N ALA A 412 27.91 -12.59 2.19
CA ALA A 412 29.11 -11.79 2.47
C ALA A 412 29.78 -11.27 1.18
N LYS A 413 29.91 -12.12 0.15
CA LYS A 413 30.42 -11.70 -1.18
C LYS A 413 29.48 -10.72 -1.87
N GLY A 414 28.17 -10.92 -1.75
CA GLY A 414 27.14 -10.05 -2.30
C GLY A 414 27.15 -8.67 -1.65
N TRP A 415 27.26 -8.61 -0.33
CA TRP A 415 27.39 -7.37 0.45
C TRP A 415 28.68 -6.64 0.12
N ALA A 416 29.84 -7.31 0.10
CA ALA A 416 31.10 -6.67 -0.28
C ALA A 416 31.05 -6.08 -1.70
N LYS A 417 30.44 -6.80 -2.65
CA LYS A 417 30.25 -6.33 -4.03
C LYS A 417 29.27 -5.17 -4.11
N LEU A 418 28.20 -5.19 -3.32
CA LEU A 418 27.21 -4.11 -3.25
C LEU A 418 27.78 -2.85 -2.59
N GLU A 419 28.58 -3.00 -1.53
CA GLU A 419 29.31 -1.93 -0.83
C GLU A 419 30.28 -1.22 -1.78
N GLU A 420 31.08 -1.99 -2.52
CA GLU A 420 32.03 -1.45 -3.51
C GLU A 420 31.33 -0.79 -4.70
N GLN A 421 30.20 -1.34 -5.13
CA GLN A 421 29.37 -0.75 -6.19
C GLN A 421 28.60 0.49 -5.72
N SER A 422 28.23 0.56 -4.44
CA SER A 422 27.58 1.72 -3.82
C SER A 422 28.56 2.88 -3.68
N HIS A 423 29.76 2.64 -3.14
CA HIS A 423 30.79 3.67 -2.99
C HIS A 423 31.29 4.22 -4.34
N SER A 424 31.43 3.36 -5.36
CA SER A 424 31.84 3.79 -6.70
C SER A 424 30.74 4.60 -7.40
N ARG A 425 29.46 4.21 -7.29
CA ARG A 425 28.34 5.01 -7.82
C ARG A 425 28.20 6.34 -7.09
N GLN A 426 28.22 6.33 -5.77
CA GLN A 426 28.05 7.54 -4.96
C GLN A 426 29.18 8.56 -5.22
N SER A 427 30.43 8.10 -5.38
CA SER A 427 31.55 8.98 -5.72
C SER A 427 31.47 9.53 -7.16
N GLN A 428 30.95 8.77 -8.11
CA GLN A 428 30.70 9.27 -9.47
C GLN A 428 29.57 10.30 -9.51
N THR A 429 28.46 10.05 -8.81
CA THR A 429 27.35 10.99 -8.68
C THR A 429 27.80 12.28 -7.95
N MET A 430 28.64 12.17 -6.92
CA MET A 430 29.21 13.32 -6.21
C MET A 430 30.11 14.15 -7.13
N LYS A 431 30.94 13.51 -7.97
CA LYS A 431 31.79 14.21 -8.96
C LYS A 431 30.97 14.93 -10.02
N GLN A 432 29.89 14.33 -10.52
CA GLN A 432 28.99 14.98 -11.47
C GLN A 432 28.26 16.17 -10.84
N LEU A 433 27.79 16.03 -9.59
CA LEU A 433 27.17 17.13 -8.83
C LEU A 433 28.16 18.28 -8.62
N GLN A 434 29.40 17.99 -8.22
CA GLN A 434 30.46 18.99 -8.06
C GLN A 434 30.75 19.73 -9.37
N GLN A 435 30.90 19.00 -10.48
CA GLN A 435 31.13 19.60 -11.80
C GLN A 435 29.95 20.48 -12.25
N SER A 436 28.71 20.07 -11.95
CA SER A 436 27.54 20.90 -12.25
C SER A 436 27.48 22.17 -11.39
N ALA A 437 27.89 22.09 -10.12
CA ALA A 437 27.96 23.24 -9.22
C ALA A 437 29.05 24.24 -9.65
N ASP A 438 30.22 23.75 -10.07
CA ASP A 438 31.31 24.58 -10.59
C ASP A 438 30.90 25.29 -11.90
N ALA A 439 30.21 24.58 -12.79
CA ALA A 439 29.67 25.16 -14.02
C ALA A 439 28.62 26.25 -13.75
N ILE A 440 27.75 26.05 -12.75
CA ILE A 440 26.76 27.06 -12.33
C ILE A 440 27.46 28.31 -11.76
N ASN A 441 28.48 28.13 -10.93
CA ASN A 441 29.26 29.24 -10.39
C ASN A 441 30.00 30.02 -11.48
N GLU A 442 30.55 29.33 -12.49
CA GLU A 442 31.20 30.00 -13.61
C GLU A 442 30.21 30.80 -14.47
N VAL A 443 29.02 30.25 -14.72
CA VAL A 443 27.95 30.96 -15.44
C VAL A 443 27.47 32.18 -14.65
N ALA A 444 27.30 32.06 -13.33
CA ALA A 444 26.96 33.19 -12.46
C ALA A 444 28.04 34.29 -12.47
N ALA A 445 29.33 33.91 -12.48
CA ALA A 445 30.43 34.86 -12.61
C ALA A 445 30.43 35.58 -13.96
N ARG A 446 30.16 34.87 -15.06
CA ARG A 446 30.04 35.47 -16.41
C ARG A 446 28.84 36.43 -16.48
N LEU A 447 27.70 36.07 -15.90
CA LEU A 447 26.52 36.94 -15.80
C LEU A 447 26.82 38.22 -15.03
N LYS A 448 27.58 38.15 -13.93
CA LYS A 448 27.99 39.33 -13.17
C LYS A 448 28.88 40.26 -13.99
N VAL A 449 29.87 39.73 -14.70
CA VAL A 449 30.75 40.54 -15.58
C VAL A 449 29.96 41.20 -16.72
N VAL A 450 28.99 40.49 -17.28
CA VAL A 450 28.10 41.04 -18.32
C VAL A 450 27.21 42.14 -17.74
N ALA A 451 26.64 41.94 -16.56
CA ALA A 451 25.82 42.94 -15.87
C ALA A 451 26.62 44.21 -15.50
N ASP A 452 27.85 44.04 -15.00
CA ASP A 452 28.74 45.15 -14.66
C ASP A 452 29.09 45.97 -15.92
N LYS A 453 29.48 45.30 -17.02
CA LYS A 453 29.74 45.95 -18.32
C LYS A 453 28.51 46.66 -18.88
N GLN A 454 27.33 46.08 -18.70
CA GLN A 454 26.07 46.69 -19.15
C GLN A 454 25.78 47.97 -18.35
N SER A 455 25.99 47.97 -17.02
CA SER A 455 25.82 49.17 -16.20
C SER A 455 26.84 50.27 -16.53
N GLU A 456 28.09 49.89 -16.80
CA GLU A 456 29.15 50.83 -17.19
C GLU A 456 28.85 51.48 -18.55
N SER A 457 28.36 50.69 -19.51
CA SER A 457 27.92 51.21 -20.81
C SER A 457 26.72 52.17 -20.70
N LEU A 458 25.76 51.87 -19.83
CA LEU A 458 24.62 52.75 -19.53
C LEU A 458 25.07 54.06 -18.87
N GLY A 459 26.04 54.00 -17.95
CA GLY A 459 26.65 55.18 -17.34
C GLY A 459 27.35 56.07 -18.38
N GLN A 460 28.16 55.50 -19.26
CA GLN A 460 28.84 56.25 -20.33
C GLN A 460 27.86 56.87 -21.35
N PHE A 461 26.73 56.19 -21.63
CA PHE A 461 25.65 56.77 -22.44
C PHE A 461 24.96 57.93 -21.71
N GLY A 462 24.70 57.80 -20.41
CA GLY A 462 24.16 58.87 -19.58
C GLY A 462 25.06 60.11 -19.56
N ASP A 463 26.36 59.92 -19.36
CA ASP A 463 27.34 61.02 -19.33
C ASP A 463 27.50 61.71 -20.69
N ARG A 464 27.45 60.94 -21.79
CA ARG A 464 27.47 61.51 -23.15
C ARG A 464 26.18 62.24 -23.48
N ALA A 465 25.03 61.73 -23.03
CA ALA A 465 23.74 62.40 -23.21
C ALA A 465 23.68 63.72 -22.42
N ALA A 466 24.18 63.73 -21.18
CA ALA A 466 24.27 64.94 -20.35
C ALA A 466 25.20 65.99 -20.99
N LYS A 467 26.40 65.59 -21.44
CA LYS A 467 27.32 66.51 -22.15
C LYS A 467 26.75 67.03 -23.46
N ALA A 468 26.08 66.19 -24.25
CA ALA A 468 25.44 66.62 -25.49
C ALA A 468 24.30 67.63 -25.23
N GLN A 469 23.59 67.48 -24.10
CA GLN A 469 22.54 68.41 -23.69
C GLN A 469 23.11 69.76 -23.23
N ASP A 470 24.24 69.76 -22.50
CA ASP A 470 24.96 70.97 -22.11
C ASP A 470 25.58 71.70 -23.31
N ASP A 471 26.24 70.98 -24.22
CA ASP A 471 26.82 71.54 -25.44
C ASP A 471 25.74 72.18 -26.33
N LEU A 472 24.55 71.56 -26.42
CA LEU A 472 23.40 72.12 -27.12
C LEU A 472 22.88 73.40 -26.44
N ALA A 473 22.82 73.42 -25.10
CA ALA A 473 22.41 74.59 -24.34
C ALA A 473 23.39 75.76 -24.52
N ASP A 474 24.69 75.49 -24.56
CA ASP A 474 25.71 76.51 -24.78
C ASP A 474 25.77 77.00 -26.23
N ALA A 475 25.56 76.13 -27.21
CA ALA A 475 25.39 76.53 -28.61
C ALA A 475 24.16 77.44 -28.80
N LEU A 476 23.05 77.15 -28.12
CA LEU A 476 21.85 78.00 -28.12
C LEU A 476 22.12 79.38 -27.50
N LYS A 477 22.87 79.45 -26.39
CA LYS A 477 23.26 80.73 -25.77
C LYS A 477 24.19 81.53 -26.67
N GLN A 478 25.18 80.89 -27.30
CA GLN A 478 26.11 81.56 -28.22
C GLN A 478 25.38 82.11 -29.45
N ASN A 479 24.48 81.32 -30.04
CA ASN A 479 23.65 81.79 -31.15
C ASN A 479 22.75 82.95 -30.73
N ALA A 480 22.14 82.90 -29.55
CA ALA A 480 21.34 84.01 -29.03
C ALA A 480 22.17 85.28 -28.78
N ALA A 481 23.41 85.14 -28.30
CA ALA A 481 24.33 86.26 -28.10
C ALA A 481 24.80 86.87 -29.43
N ALA A 482 25.15 86.03 -30.41
CA ALA A 482 25.52 86.47 -31.75
C ALA A 482 24.35 87.19 -32.46
N LEU A 483 23.12 86.71 -32.28
CA LEU A 483 21.92 87.33 -32.83
C LEU A 483 21.67 88.71 -32.22
N ARG A 484 21.86 88.86 -30.90
CA ARG A 484 21.79 90.17 -30.21
C ARG A 484 22.86 91.12 -30.72
N GLN A 485 24.11 90.67 -30.82
CA GLN A 485 25.21 91.50 -31.32
C GLN A 485 25.00 91.93 -32.78
N SER A 486 24.44 91.06 -33.61
CA SER A 486 24.05 91.41 -34.98
C SER A 486 22.89 92.41 -35.03
N THR A 487 21.99 92.38 -34.05
CA THR A 487 20.88 93.33 -33.95
C THR A 487 21.38 94.70 -33.49
N ASP A 488 22.28 94.74 -32.51
CA ASP A 488 22.89 95.97 -32.01
C ASP A 488 23.77 96.65 -33.06
N SER A 489 24.58 95.88 -33.82
CA SER A 489 25.40 96.44 -34.90
C SER A 489 24.54 96.97 -36.05
N ALA A 490 23.44 96.30 -36.40
CA ALA A 490 22.49 96.81 -37.39
C ALA A 490 21.87 98.13 -36.95
N GLN A 491 21.52 98.27 -35.67
CA GLN A 491 20.97 99.50 -35.12
C GLN A 491 22.00 100.63 -35.08
N GLN A 492 23.25 100.31 -34.78
CA GLN A 492 24.37 101.27 -34.81
C GLN A 492 24.66 101.75 -36.23
N HIS A 493 24.62 100.86 -37.23
CA HIS A 493 24.77 101.23 -38.64
C HIS A 493 23.60 102.09 -39.15
N LEU A 494 22.37 101.82 -38.70
CA LEU A 494 21.22 102.68 -39.03
C LEU A 494 21.38 104.08 -38.42
N GLY A 495 21.87 104.17 -37.17
CA GLY A 495 22.14 105.46 -36.52
C GLY A 495 23.27 106.25 -37.19
N THR A 496 24.33 105.59 -37.65
CA THR A 496 25.41 106.28 -38.39
C THR A 496 24.97 106.71 -39.79
N VAL A 497 24.09 105.96 -40.45
CA VAL A 497 23.46 106.39 -41.71
C VAL A 497 22.56 107.60 -41.48
N GLU A 498 21.77 107.62 -40.40
CA GLU A 498 20.94 108.78 -40.04
C GLU A 498 21.80 110.02 -39.78
N GLN A 499 22.90 109.89 -39.04
CA GLN A 499 23.88 110.97 -38.84
C GLN A 499 24.60 111.38 -40.13
N GLY A 500 24.88 110.42 -41.03
CA GLY A 500 25.47 110.67 -42.34
C GLY A 500 24.52 111.45 -43.26
N ILE A 501 23.23 111.15 -43.22
CA ILE A 501 22.19 111.90 -43.95
C ILE A 501 22.05 113.31 -43.37
N ALA A 502 22.07 113.45 -42.04
CA ALA A 502 22.03 114.76 -41.40
C ALA A 502 23.26 115.62 -41.74
N SER A 503 24.46 115.03 -41.75
CA SER A 503 25.70 115.75 -42.12
C SER A 503 25.74 116.09 -43.61
N LEU A 504 25.27 115.20 -44.50
CA LEU A 504 25.09 115.50 -45.92
C LEU A 504 24.12 116.65 -46.14
N ASN A 505 23.02 116.70 -45.39
CA ASN A 505 22.06 117.79 -45.46
C ASN A 505 22.68 119.12 -44.98
N GLN A 506 23.50 119.07 -43.92
CA GLN A 506 24.25 120.22 -43.42
C GLN A 506 25.35 120.69 -44.39
N VAL A 507 26.06 119.76 -45.03
CA VAL A 507 27.07 120.05 -46.06
C VAL A 507 26.42 120.56 -47.34
N LEU A 508 25.23 120.09 -47.73
CA LEU A 508 24.45 120.66 -48.83
C LEU A 508 23.95 122.08 -48.50
N THR A 509 23.70 122.37 -47.23
CA THR A 509 23.35 123.73 -46.76
C THR A 509 24.58 124.65 -46.81
N ASP A 510 25.77 124.16 -46.43
CA ASP A 510 27.04 124.90 -46.50
C ASP A 510 27.58 125.07 -47.94
N LEU A 511 27.36 124.07 -48.82
CA LEU A 511 27.75 124.09 -50.23
C LEU A 511 26.80 124.93 -51.12
N GLY A 512 25.66 125.38 -50.59
CA GLY A 512 24.83 126.41 -51.22
C GLY A 512 25.52 127.78 -51.34
N GLY A 513 26.73 127.94 -50.78
CA GLY A 513 27.43 129.21 -50.72
C GLY A 513 28.77 129.32 -51.47
N LYS A 514 29.58 128.27 -51.66
CA LYS A 514 30.96 128.43 -52.18
C LYS A 514 31.51 127.22 -52.97
N GLN A 515 32.09 127.52 -54.12
CA GLN A 515 32.68 126.64 -55.14
C GLN A 515 34.19 126.45 -54.91
N ILE A 516 34.69 125.21 -54.77
CA ILE A 516 36.13 124.87 -54.73
C ILE A 516 36.30 123.47 -55.38
N VAL A 517 36.71 123.38 -56.66
CA VAL A 517 38.07 123.16 -57.21
C VAL A 517 38.71 121.84 -56.74
N ILE A 518 38.83 120.90 -57.69
CA ILE A 518 39.39 119.55 -57.53
C ILE A 518 40.87 119.58 -57.93
N GLU A 519 41.76 119.13 -57.03
CA GLU A 519 43.16 118.84 -57.34
C GLU A 519 43.38 117.32 -57.22
N GLN A 520 43.80 116.68 -58.32
CA GLN A 520 44.10 115.24 -58.38
C GLN A 520 45.61 115.02 -58.28
N SER A 521 46.04 114.12 -57.40
CA SER A 521 47.40 113.54 -57.38
C SER A 521 47.32 112.01 -57.25
N PRO A 522 47.93 111.21 -58.16
CA PRO A 522 47.92 109.75 -58.12
C PRO A 522 49.11 109.23 -57.29
N PRO A 523 49.13 107.98 -56.76
CA PRO A 523 49.82 106.91 -57.51
C PRO A 523 49.51 105.42 -57.15
N LYS A 524 50.03 104.55 -58.02
CA LYS A 524 50.73 103.26 -57.77
C LYS A 524 49.94 101.97 -57.49
N ASP A 525 50.05 101.08 -58.48
CA ASP A 525 49.90 99.62 -58.41
C ASP A 525 50.76 98.95 -57.32
N PRO A 526 50.28 97.84 -56.74
CA PRO A 526 51.12 96.75 -56.26
C PRO A 526 51.06 95.50 -57.15
N PRO A 527 52.15 94.69 -57.23
CA PRO A 527 52.22 93.54 -58.12
C PRO A 527 51.66 92.24 -57.53
N ARG A 528 51.26 91.38 -58.48
CA ARG A 528 50.80 89.98 -58.35
C ARG A 528 51.81 89.03 -57.66
N ARG A 529 51.29 88.05 -56.91
CA ARG A 529 51.69 86.61 -56.86
C ARG A 529 50.71 85.87 -55.92
N ARG A 530 49.88 84.90 -56.36
CA ARG A 530 50.12 83.54 -56.91
C ARG A 530 50.23 82.46 -55.81
N TRP A 531 49.11 81.75 -55.62
CA TRP A 531 48.97 80.26 -55.58
C TRP A 531 49.60 79.46 -54.42
N PHE A 532 48.81 78.68 -53.67
CA PHE A 532 48.87 77.19 -53.63
C PHE A 532 47.95 76.54 -52.56
N PHE A 533 47.36 75.41 -52.98
CA PHE A 533 46.71 74.26 -52.34
C PHE A 533 46.73 74.06 -50.80
N GLY A 534 45.58 73.59 -50.29
CA GLY A 534 45.35 72.15 -50.05
C GLY A 534 45.41 71.64 -48.60
N LYS A 535 44.26 71.23 -48.06
CA LYS A 535 43.85 69.82 -47.90
C LYS A 535 42.41 69.74 -47.44
#